data_AF-A0A2D8VBW1-F1
#
_entry.id   AF-A0A2D8VBW1-F1
#
_cell.length_a   1.000
_cell.length_b   1.000
_cell.length_c   1.000
_cell.angle_alpha   90.00
_cell.angle_beta   90.00
_cell.angle_gamma   90.00
#
_symmetry.space_group_name_H-M   'P 1'
#
loop_
_entity.id
_entity.type
_entity.pdbx_description
1 polymer ?
#
loop_
_entity_poly.entity_id
_entity_poly.type
_entity_poly.pdbx_seq_one_letter_code
_entity_poly.pdbx_strand_id
1 'polypeptide(L)'
;MNDEKEKFDLLDSVLRVLGIAGFIGAVLGGFAAAGGDLLYLVHPSETLIVFGTVFFGLLSTYRSEFLRYLPAAIKACVIKPRPDALRREISDSGRRYAAAGGGLAVMLGLINTMS
;
A
#
# COMPACT_ATOMS: atom_id res chain seq x y z
N MET A 1 -28.11 -17.75 -10.84
CA MET A 1 -26.76 -18.24 -11.18
C MET A 1 -26.34 -17.47 -12.42
N ASN A 2 -25.67 -16.32 -12.25
CA ASN A 2 -25.30 -15.44 -13.36
C ASN A 2 -23.77 -15.42 -13.44
N ASP A 3 -23.25 -16.27 -14.32
CA ASP A 3 -21.85 -16.32 -14.72
C ASP A 3 -21.48 -15.06 -15.51
N GLU A 4 -21.28 -13.94 -14.81
CA GLU A 4 -20.49 -12.85 -15.36
C GLU A 4 -19.03 -13.29 -15.37
N LYS A 5 -18.62 -13.93 -16.47
CA LYS A 5 -17.21 -14.20 -16.79
C LYS A 5 -16.38 -12.97 -16.43
N GLU A 6 -15.33 -13.16 -15.63
CA GLU A 6 -14.23 -12.21 -15.49
C GLU A 6 -13.83 -11.74 -16.88
N LYS A 7 -14.28 -10.54 -17.28
CA LYS A 7 -13.72 -9.88 -18.44
C LYS A 7 -12.40 -9.32 -17.94
N PHE A 8 -11.34 -10.12 -18.03
CA PHE A 8 -9.98 -9.64 -17.86
C PHE A 8 -9.76 -8.58 -18.94
N ASP A 9 -10.00 -7.33 -18.57
CA ASP A 9 -9.85 -6.21 -19.48
C ASP A 9 -8.37 -5.82 -19.47
N LEU A 10 -7.65 -6.35 -20.45
CA LEU A 10 -6.20 -6.16 -20.63
C LEU A 10 -5.80 -4.69 -20.49
N LEU A 11 -6.63 -3.79 -21.00
CA LEU A 11 -6.37 -2.35 -20.97
C LEU A 11 -6.46 -1.79 -19.54
N ASP A 12 -7.47 -2.19 -18.75
CA ASP A 12 -7.62 -1.77 -17.35
C ASP A 12 -6.50 -2.33 -16.46
N SER A 13 -6.09 -3.58 -16.69
CA SER A 13 -4.94 -4.19 -16.03
C SER A 13 -3.62 -3.47 -16.37
N VAL A 14 -3.38 -3.16 -17.65
CA VAL A 14 -2.17 -2.43 -18.07
C VAL A 14 -2.15 -1.02 -17.48
N LEU A 15 -3.28 -0.30 -17.48
CA LEU A 15 -3.40 1.02 -16.87
C LEU A 15 -3.14 1.00 -15.36
N ARG A 16 -3.62 -0.02 -14.64
CA ARG A 16 -3.34 -0.18 -13.20
C ARG A 16 -1.86 -0.39 -12.93
N VAL A 17 -1.24 -1.30 -13.67
CA VAL A 17 0.19 -1.59 -13.50
C VAL A 17 1.02 -0.36 -13.85
N LEU A 18 0.71 0.34 -14.95
CA LEU A 18 1.34 1.61 -15.31
C LEU A 18 1.09 2.70 -14.26
N GLY A 19 -0.09 2.75 -13.66
CA GLY A 19 -0.41 3.69 -12.58
C GLY A 19 0.43 3.44 -11.33
N ILE A 20 0.56 2.18 -10.91
CA ILE A 20 1.40 1.80 -9.77
C ILE A 20 2.88 2.06 -10.08
N ALA A 21 3.37 1.62 -11.24
CA ALA A 21 4.74 1.81 -11.66
C ALA A 21 5.08 3.30 -11.83
N GLY A 22 4.17 4.07 -12.42
CA GLY A 22 4.29 5.52 -12.60
C GLY A 22 4.26 6.27 -11.27
N PHE A 23 3.42 5.85 -10.32
CA PHE A 23 3.42 6.42 -8.97
C PHE A 23 4.76 6.20 -8.27
N ILE A 24 5.26 4.96 -8.26
CA ILE A 24 6.57 4.63 -7.67
C ILE A 24 7.68 5.41 -8.41
N GLY A 25 7.67 5.40 -9.74
CA GLY A 25 8.65 6.11 -10.57
C GLY A 25 8.64 7.61 -10.36
N ALA A 26 7.48 8.23 -10.14
CA ALA A 26 7.37 9.66 -9.84
C ALA A 26 7.95 10.00 -8.46
N VAL A 27 7.73 9.15 -7.45
CA VAL A 27 8.31 9.34 -6.11
C VAL A 27 9.83 9.19 -6.16
N LEU A 28 10.33 8.09 -6.74
CA LEU A 28 11.77 7.83 -6.82
C LEU A 28 12.47 8.84 -7.73
N GLY A 29 11.88 9.14 -8.89
CA GLY A 29 12.40 10.10 -9.86
C GLY A 29 12.40 11.52 -9.33
N GLY A 30 11.35 11.95 -8.63
CA GLY A 30 11.28 13.26 -7.98
C GLY A 30 12.35 13.42 -6.90
N PHE A 31 12.56 12.37 -6.09
CA PHE A 31 13.60 12.36 -5.06
C PHE A 31 15.01 12.40 -5.66
N ALA A 32 15.27 11.59 -6.69
CA ALA A 32 16.55 11.60 -7.40
C ALA A 32 16.81 12.94 -8.11
N ALA A 33 15.79 13.54 -8.73
CA ALA A 33 15.88 14.86 -9.38
C ALA A 33 16.14 15.99 -8.37
N ALA A 34 15.71 15.84 -7.11
CA ALA A 34 16.05 16.75 -6.03
C ALA A 34 17.49 16.57 -5.51
N GLY A 35 18.27 15.65 -6.09
CA GLY A 35 19.65 15.37 -5.69
C GLY A 35 19.77 14.42 -4.50
N GLY A 36 18.68 13.75 -4.09
CA GLY A 36 18.69 12.77 -3.02
C GLY A 36 19.26 11.42 -3.45
N ASP A 37 20.08 10.81 -2.61
CA ASP A 37 20.53 9.43 -2.80
C ASP A 37 19.44 8.45 -2.33
N LEU A 38 18.96 7.62 -3.24
CA LEU A 38 17.88 6.64 -3.05
C LEU A 38 18.13 5.68 -1.87
N LEU A 39 19.40 5.44 -1.51
CA LEU A 39 19.73 4.62 -0.34
C LEU A 39 19.25 5.26 0.97
N TYR A 40 19.18 6.58 1.04
CA TYR A 40 18.66 7.31 2.20
C TYR A 40 17.12 7.31 2.26
N LEU A 41 16.44 6.86 1.20
CA LEU A 41 14.98 6.76 1.23
C LEU A 41 14.52 5.56 2.08
N VAL A 42 15.37 4.55 2.24
CA VAL A 42 15.05 3.31 2.95
C VAL A 42 15.64 3.37 4.35
N HIS A 43 14.87 3.90 5.29
CA HIS A 43 15.20 3.78 6.70
C HIS A 43 14.53 2.54 7.31
N PRO A 44 15.30 1.60 7.90
CA PRO A 44 14.75 0.36 8.44
C PRO A 44 13.69 0.58 9.53
N SER A 45 13.89 1.59 10.40
CA SER A 45 12.98 1.94 11.48
C SER A 45 11.61 2.42 10.97
N GLU A 46 11.61 3.35 10.02
CA GLU A 46 10.42 3.94 9.42
C GLU A 46 9.66 2.89 8.63
N THR A 47 10.38 2.04 7.90
CA THR A 47 9.79 0.90 7.17
C THR A 47 9.07 -0.04 8.13
N LEU A 48 9.71 -0.38 9.26
CA LEU A 48 9.14 -1.28 10.26
C LEU A 48 7.93 -0.65 10.96
N ILE A 49 7.95 0.67 11.21
CA ILE A 49 6.80 1.39 11.77
C ILE A 49 5.63 1.36 10.79
N VAL A 50 5.82 1.81 9.56
CA VAL A 50 4.72 1.89 8.57
C VAL A 50 4.17 0.51 8.25
N PHE A 51 5.05 -0.47 7.99
CA PHE A 51 4.62 -1.83 7.71
C PHE A 51 3.96 -2.47 8.93
N GLY A 52 4.58 -2.34 10.11
CA GLY A 52 4.10 -2.92 11.35
C GLY A 52 2.74 -2.37 11.78
N THR A 53 2.53 -1.06 11.73
CA THR A 53 1.25 -0.45 12.10
C THR A 53 0.13 -0.89 11.17
N VAL A 54 0.40 -1.00 9.86
CA VAL A 54 -0.60 -1.47 8.89
C VAL A 54 -0.87 -2.95 9.07
N PHE A 55 0.17 -3.78 9.10
CA PHE A 55 0.03 -5.23 9.15
C PHE A 55 -0.58 -5.68 10.47
N PHE A 56 0.00 -5.29 11.61
CA PHE A 56 -0.51 -5.68 12.93
C PHE A 56 -1.81 -4.95 13.29
N GLY A 57 -2.03 -3.72 12.80
CA GLY A 57 -3.31 -3.02 12.95
C GLY A 57 -4.46 -3.78 12.28
N LEU A 58 -4.26 -4.18 11.01
CA LEU A 58 -5.25 -4.98 10.28
C LEU A 58 -5.40 -6.40 10.85
N LEU A 59 -4.30 -7.02 11.28
CA LEU A 59 -4.33 -8.35 11.90
C LEU A 59 -5.09 -8.32 13.24
N SER A 60 -4.93 -7.27 14.03
CA SER A 60 -5.65 -7.10 15.30
C SER A 60 -7.15 -6.92 15.09
N THR A 61 -7.55 -6.08 14.12
CA THR A 61 -8.96 -5.75 13.87
C THR A 61 -9.71 -6.87 13.15
N TYR A 62 -9.13 -7.47 12.09
CA TYR A 62 -9.83 -8.42 11.22
C TYR A 62 -9.35 -9.88 11.35
N ARG A 63 -8.27 -10.12 12.10
CA ARG A 63 -7.77 -11.48 12.43
C ARG A 63 -7.57 -12.36 11.19
N SER A 64 -8.21 -13.54 11.15
CA SER A 64 -8.11 -14.49 10.04
C SER A 64 -8.66 -13.95 8.72
N GLU A 65 -9.60 -13.01 8.76
CA GLU A 65 -10.18 -12.41 7.54
C GLU A 65 -9.16 -11.54 6.80
N PHE A 66 -8.26 -10.86 7.53
CA PHE A 66 -7.15 -10.14 6.91
C PHE A 66 -6.18 -11.08 6.17
N LEU A 67 -5.85 -12.22 6.77
CA LEU A 67 -4.96 -13.21 6.12
C LEU A 67 -5.60 -13.81 4.86
N ARG A 68 -6.92 -14.01 4.86
CA ARG A 68 -7.68 -14.42 3.67
C ARG A 68 -7.77 -13.32 2.61
N TYR A 69 -7.75 -12.06 3.03
CA TYR A 69 -7.77 -10.91 2.14
C TYR A 69 -6.44 -10.70 1.39
N LEU A 70 -5.30 -11.02 2.00
CA LEU A 70 -3.95 -10.79 1.42
C LEU A 70 -3.80 -11.25 -0.04
N PRO A 71 -4.10 -12.51 -0.39
CA PRO A 71 -3.95 -12.98 -1.77
C PRO A 71 -4.86 -12.24 -2.75
N ALA A 72 -6.07 -11.88 -2.30
CA ALA A 72 -7.01 -11.12 -3.10
C ALA A 72 -6.54 -9.67 -3.29
N ALA A 73 -5.91 -9.07 -2.28
CA ALA A 73 -5.33 -7.74 -2.35
C ALA A 73 -4.14 -7.69 -3.34
N ILE A 74 -3.27 -8.69 -3.31
CA ILE A 74 -2.15 -8.81 -4.28
C ILE A 74 -2.69 -8.94 -5.70
N LYS A 75 -3.72 -9.78 -5.90
CA LYS A 75 -4.38 -9.88 -7.21
C LYS A 75 -5.03 -8.56 -7.64
N ALA A 76 -5.56 -7.78 -6.69
CA ALA A 76 -6.19 -6.49 -6.98
C ALA A 76 -5.23 -5.45 -7.58
N CYS A 77 -3.92 -5.61 -7.37
CA CYS A 77 -2.89 -4.78 -8.01
C CYS A 77 -2.83 -4.97 -9.54
N VAL A 78 -3.28 -6.13 -10.04
CA VAL A 78 -3.24 -6.47 -11.47
C VAL A 78 -4.65 -6.54 -12.07
N ILE A 79 -5.59 -7.09 -11.32
CA ILE A 79 -6.96 -7.36 -11.79
C ILE A 79 -7.93 -6.49 -10.99
N LYS A 80 -8.86 -5.83 -11.67
CA LYS A 80 -9.89 -5.05 -10.98
C LYS A 80 -10.73 -5.94 -10.06
N PRO A 81 -10.70 -5.71 -8.73
CA PRO A 81 -11.46 -6.53 -7.81
C PRO A 81 -12.96 -6.26 -7.95
N ARG A 82 -13.77 -7.30 -7.74
CA ARG A 82 -15.23 -7.16 -7.63
C ARG A 82 -15.58 -6.31 -6.39
N PRO A 83 -16.66 -5.50 -6.47
CA PRO A 83 -17.12 -4.73 -5.32
C PRO A 83 -17.57 -5.68 -4.21
N ASP A 84 -16.85 -5.66 -3.09
CA ASP A 84 -17.13 -6.43 -1.87
C ASP A 84 -17.00 -5.49 -0.67
N ALA A 85 -18.05 -5.43 0.16
CA ALA A 85 -18.16 -4.49 1.26
C ALA A 85 -17.07 -4.72 2.32
N LEU A 86 -16.79 -5.99 2.64
CA LEU A 86 -15.78 -6.35 3.64
C LEU A 86 -14.37 -5.97 3.17
N ARG A 87 -14.03 -6.26 1.91
CA ARG A 87 -12.74 -5.87 1.32
C ARG A 87 -12.54 -4.36 1.29
N ARG A 88 -13.61 -3.62 0.98
CA ARG A 88 -13.59 -2.16 1.01
C ARG A 88 -13.29 -1.65 2.41
N GLU A 89 -13.93 -2.23 3.42
CA GLU A 89 -13.70 -1.86 4.82
C GLU A 89 -12.27 -2.14 5.28
N ILE A 90 -11.74 -3.34 4.98
CA ILE A 90 -10.35 -3.71 5.28
C ILE A 90 -9.37 -2.75 4.57
N SER A 91 -9.64 -2.40 3.32
CA SER A 91 -8.82 -1.44 2.56
C SER A 91 -8.89 -0.03 3.14
N ASP A 92 -10.06 0.44 3.59
CA ASP A 92 -10.23 1.76 4.20
C ASP A 92 -9.53 1.85 5.55
N SER A 93 -9.64 0.81 6.38
CA SER A 93 -8.89 0.68 7.62
C SER A 93 -7.38 0.63 7.36
N GLY A 94 -6.94 -0.09 6.32
CA GLY A 94 -5.53 -0.16 5.91
C GLY A 94 -4.97 1.22 5.55
N ARG A 95 -5.74 2.03 4.82
CA ARG A 95 -5.38 3.43 4.51
C ARG A 95 -5.24 4.29 5.76
N ARG A 96 -6.11 4.12 6.75
CA ARG A 96 -6.03 4.86 8.03
C ARG A 96 -4.79 4.45 8.83
N TYR A 97 -4.50 3.16 8.91
CA TYR A 97 -3.29 2.67 9.57
C TYR A 97 -2.01 3.07 8.84
N ALA A 98 -2.04 3.17 7.51
CA ALA A 98 -0.91 3.65 6.72
C ALA A 98 -0.66 5.14 6.95
N ALA A 99 -1.72 5.95 7.02
CA ALA A 99 -1.60 7.37 7.36
C ALA A 99 -1.06 7.58 8.78
N ALA A 100 -1.55 6.80 9.76
CA ALA A 100 -1.05 6.85 11.13
C ALA A 100 0.42 6.41 11.23
N GLY A 101 0.77 5.28 10.60
CA GLY A 101 2.15 4.78 10.56
C GLY A 101 3.10 5.73 9.85
N GLY A 102 2.69 6.27 8.70
CA GLY A 102 3.46 7.27 7.96
C GLY A 102 3.70 8.55 8.76
N GLY A 103 2.67 9.05 9.45
CA GLY A 103 2.82 10.21 10.34
C GLY A 103 3.81 9.96 11.48
N LEU A 104 3.76 8.78 12.11
CA LEU A 104 4.71 8.39 13.16
C LEU A 104 6.14 8.24 12.62
N ALA A 105 6.31 7.66 11.43
CA ALA A 105 7.62 7.52 10.79
C ALA A 105 8.24 8.87 10.46
N VAL A 106 7.45 9.83 9.94
CA VAL A 106 7.92 11.20 9.68
C VAL A 106 8.33 11.88 10.98
N MET A 107 7.54 11.75 12.05
CA MET A 107 7.88 12.34 13.35
C MET A 107 9.18 11.76 13.91
N LEU A 108 9.39 10.45 13.79
CA LEU A 108 10.64 9.82 14.19
C LEU A 108 11.82 10.33 13.36
N GLY A 109 11.65 10.44 12.03
CA GLY A 109 12.67 10.99 11.14
C GLY A 109 13.05 12.43 11.52
N LEU A 110 12.06 13.27 11.86
CA LEU A 110 12.30 14.64 12.33
C LEU A 110 13.06 14.67 13.67
N ILE A 111 12.70 13.82 14.62
CA ILE A 111 13.39 13.71 15.92
C ILE A 111 14.85 13.29 15.70
N ASN A 112 15.08 12.27 14.87
CA ASN A 112 16.42 11.77 14.57
C ASN A 112 17.28 12.79 13.80
N THR A 113 16.66 13.69 13.03
CA THR A 113 17.39 14.75 12.31
C THR A 113 17.74 15.93 13.22
N MET A 114 17.01 16.11 14.33
CA MET A 114 17.25 17.19 15.30
C MET A 114 18.13 16.77 16.50
N SER A 115 18.48 15.49 16.62
CA SER A 115 19.39 14.95 17.66
C SER A 115 20.83 14.84 17.17
#